data_AF-A0A9D7D161-F1
#
_entry.id   AF-A0A9D7D161-F1
#
_cell.length_a   1.000
_cell.length_b   1.000
_cell.length_c   1.000
_cell.angle_alpha   90.00
_cell.angle_beta   90.00
_cell.angle_gamma   90.00
#
_symmetry.space_group_name_H-M   'P 1'
#
loop_
_entity.id
_entity.type
_entity.pdbx_description
1 polymer ?
#
loop_
_entity_poly.entity_id
_entity_poly.type
_entity_poly.pdbx_seq_one_letter_code
_entity_poly.pdbx_strand_id
1 'polypeptide(L)'
;MRRRCALSLVFVVVACGAPPKGADAPAPALAPKFAPGPWAAGLAAACTPAGPELCFNATDDNCNGVIDEGCGVCTGPLQFAAAWSEAAVDIDLVVIDPTGARVDSANRGPAPSGLKLDRDCPRDSCGGQNIENICSENLDPPRGRYVLELRLSTKGGAVVPNTKVRVGVRVGDKSYGADLELSPLKEQETVSFQL
;
A
#
# COMPACT_ATOMS: atom_id res chain seq x y z
N MET A 1 81.55 -42.78 0.58
CA MET A 1 80.74 -41.58 0.91
C MET A 1 79.44 -41.61 0.10
N ARG A 2 78.30 -41.95 0.72
CA ARG A 2 76.99 -42.02 0.07
C ARG A 2 76.32 -40.64 0.12
N ARG A 3 76.14 -39.99 -1.03
CA ARG A 3 75.31 -38.77 -1.18
C ARG A 3 73.83 -39.18 -1.22
N ARG A 4 73.04 -38.72 -0.27
CA ARG A 4 71.58 -38.89 -0.25
C ARG A 4 70.95 -37.75 -1.04
N CYS A 5 70.33 -38.04 -2.19
CA CYS A 5 69.36 -37.16 -2.83
C CYS A 5 68.05 -37.24 -2.05
N ALA A 6 67.65 -36.14 -1.40
CA ALA A 6 66.31 -35.99 -0.85
C ALA A 6 65.41 -35.41 -1.96
N LEU A 7 64.48 -36.22 -2.44
CA LEU A 7 63.44 -35.81 -3.38
C LEU A 7 62.23 -35.34 -2.54
N SER A 8 61.99 -34.03 -2.48
CA SER A 8 60.80 -33.49 -1.81
C SER A 8 59.57 -33.71 -2.68
N LEU A 9 58.67 -34.60 -2.26
CA LEU A 9 57.34 -34.77 -2.83
C LEU A 9 56.46 -33.60 -2.38
N VAL A 10 56.07 -32.72 -3.31
CA VAL A 10 55.01 -31.72 -3.08
C VAL A 10 53.67 -32.40 -3.34
N PHE A 11 52.90 -32.66 -2.29
CA PHE A 11 51.50 -33.10 -2.40
C PHE A 11 50.62 -31.88 -2.72
N VAL A 12 50.12 -31.80 -3.94
CA VAL A 12 49.05 -30.86 -4.31
C VAL A 12 47.74 -31.46 -3.84
N VAL A 13 47.17 -30.91 -2.77
CA VAL A 13 45.81 -31.23 -2.31
C VAL A 13 44.84 -30.45 -3.19
N VAL A 14 44.25 -31.12 -4.17
CA VAL A 14 43.09 -30.58 -4.91
C VAL A 14 41.88 -30.67 -3.98
N ALA A 15 41.56 -29.58 -3.30
CA ALA A 15 40.34 -29.46 -2.54
C ALA A 15 39.15 -29.29 -3.52
N CYS A 16 38.27 -30.28 -3.59
CA CYS A 16 36.94 -30.10 -4.18
C CYS A 16 36.15 -29.13 -3.29
N GLY A 17 36.16 -27.84 -3.64
CA GLY A 17 35.24 -26.87 -3.06
C GLY A 17 33.81 -27.27 -3.38
N ALA A 18 32.96 -27.41 -2.36
CA ALA A 18 31.53 -27.52 -2.55
C ALA A 18 31.02 -26.30 -3.33
N PRO A 19 30.06 -26.46 -4.27
CA PRO A 19 29.48 -25.31 -4.95
C PRO A 19 28.91 -24.35 -3.89
N PRO A 20 29.06 -23.03 -4.07
CA PRO A 20 28.43 -22.08 -3.17
C PRO A 20 26.94 -22.41 -3.08
N LYS A 21 26.42 -22.56 -1.84
CA LYS A 21 24.98 -22.62 -1.60
C LYS A 21 24.37 -21.47 -2.38
N GLY A 22 23.52 -21.79 -3.35
CA GLY A 22 22.86 -20.81 -4.19
C GLY A 22 22.26 -19.72 -3.31
N ALA A 23 22.47 -18.46 -3.68
CA ALA A 23 21.75 -17.36 -3.08
C ALA A 23 20.26 -17.71 -3.09
N ASP A 24 19.61 -17.61 -1.93
CA ASP A 24 18.18 -17.84 -1.81
C ASP A 24 17.47 -17.03 -2.90
N ALA A 25 16.53 -17.68 -3.60
CA ALA A 25 15.73 -17.00 -4.60
C ALA A 25 15.06 -15.78 -3.95
N PRO A 26 15.00 -14.62 -4.63
CA PRO A 26 14.36 -13.44 -4.08
C PRO A 26 12.93 -13.80 -3.65
N ALA A 27 12.53 -13.34 -2.46
CA ALA A 27 11.19 -13.54 -1.96
C ALA A 27 10.16 -13.13 -3.02
N PRO A 28 9.06 -13.88 -3.20
CA PRO A 28 8.07 -13.54 -4.21
C PRO A 28 7.54 -12.13 -3.98
N ALA A 29 7.46 -11.36 -5.07
CA ALA A 29 6.93 -10.00 -5.07
C ALA A 29 5.56 -9.94 -4.38
N LEU A 30 5.36 -8.91 -3.57
CA LEU A 30 4.08 -8.64 -2.92
C LEU A 30 3.04 -8.33 -4.00
N ALA A 31 2.05 -9.22 -4.15
CA ALA A 31 0.97 -9.06 -5.12
C ALA A 31 -0.37 -9.33 -4.41
N PRO A 32 -1.18 -8.28 -4.15
CA PRO A 32 -2.44 -8.45 -3.46
C PRO A 32 -3.44 -9.25 -4.30
N LYS A 33 -4.23 -10.08 -3.63
CA LYS A 33 -5.40 -10.76 -4.20
C LYS A 33 -6.67 -10.18 -3.59
N PHE A 34 -7.38 -9.36 -4.36
CA PHE A 34 -8.64 -8.75 -3.93
C PHE A 34 -9.77 -9.78 -3.93
N ALA A 35 -10.59 -9.77 -2.88
CA ALA A 35 -11.81 -10.59 -2.80
C ALA A 35 -12.86 -10.05 -3.79
N PRO A 36 -13.66 -10.92 -4.44
CA PRO A 36 -14.69 -10.48 -5.38
C PRO A 36 -15.64 -9.44 -4.78
N GLY A 37 -15.98 -8.41 -5.56
CA GLY A 37 -16.85 -7.32 -5.16
C GLY A 37 -16.73 -6.12 -6.10
N PRO A 38 -17.55 -5.08 -5.93
CA PRO A 38 -17.52 -3.88 -6.77
C PRO A 38 -16.13 -3.23 -6.82
N TRP A 39 -15.42 -3.24 -5.69
CA TRP A 39 -14.05 -2.75 -5.58
C TRP A 39 -13.04 -3.60 -6.34
N ALA A 40 -13.15 -4.93 -6.29
CA ALA A 40 -12.18 -5.81 -6.95
C ALA A 40 -12.33 -5.83 -8.47
N ALA A 41 -13.53 -5.54 -8.99
CA ALA A 41 -13.71 -5.30 -10.41
C ALA A 41 -13.07 -3.96 -10.85
N GLY A 42 -13.03 -2.97 -9.95
CA GLY A 42 -12.42 -1.66 -10.20
C GLY A 42 -10.90 -1.63 -9.97
N LEU A 43 -10.39 -2.32 -8.93
CA LEU A 43 -8.99 -2.37 -8.51
C LEU A 43 -8.17 -3.20 -9.49
N ALA A 44 -7.91 -2.63 -10.66
CA ALA A 44 -7.01 -3.18 -11.65
C ALA A 44 -5.61 -2.58 -11.49
N ALA A 45 -4.58 -3.40 -11.69
CA ALA A 45 -3.25 -2.91 -11.99
C ALA A 45 -3.28 -2.35 -13.43
N ALA A 46 -3.76 -1.12 -13.58
CA ALA A 46 -3.77 -0.42 -14.86
C ALA A 46 -3.58 1.07 -14.60
N CYS A 47 -2.35 1.53 -14.78
CA CYS A 47 -2.03 2.94 -14.81
C CYS A 47 -1.75 3.35 -16.25
N THR A 48 -2.34 4.46 -16.69
CA THR A 48 -2.03 5.09 -17.98
C THR A 48 -1.34 6.41 -17.69
N PRO A 49 -0.04 6.59 -18.04
CA PRO A 49 0.68 7.79 -17.67
C PRO A 49 -0.02 9.02 -18.25
N ALA A 50 -0.43 9.96 -17.39
CA ALA A 50 -1.16 11.16 -17.78
C ALA A 50 -0.32 12.44 -17.63
N GLY A 51 0.82 12.39 -16.95
CA GLY A 51 1.69 13.54 -16.71
C GLY A 51 2.47 13.43 -15.40
N PRO A 52 2.95 14.55 -14.84
CA PRO A 52 3.42 14.63 -13.46
C PRO A 52 2.29 14.30 -12.47
N GLU A 53 2.64 13.94 -11.23
CA GLU A 53 1.67 13.71 -10.15
C GLU A 53 0.73 14.89 -9.94
N LEU A 54 -0.58 14.59 -9.87
CA LEU A 54 -1.59 15.51 -9.42
C LEU A 54 -1.94 15.21 -7.97
N CYS A 55 -1.49 16.07 -7.08
CA CYS A 55 -1.67 15.85 -5.66
C CYS A 55 -3.11 15.73 -5.19
N PHE A 56 -3.29 14.83 -4.23
CA PHE A 56 -4.50 14.57 -3.46
C PHE A 56 -5.62 13.97 -4.31
N ASN A 57 -5.26 13.20 -5.33
CA ASN A 57 -6.22 12.49 -6.18
C ASN A 57 -6.24 10.98 -5.94
N ALA A 58 -5.45 10.46 -4.98
CA ALA A 58 -5.35 9.04 -4.66
C ALA A 58 -4.99 8.16 -5.87
N THR A 59 -4.25 8.72 -6.83
CA THR A 59 -3.82 8.08 -8.07
C THR A 59 -2.29 8.16 -8.18
N ASP A 60 -1.73 7.22 -8.92
CA ASP A 60 -0.35 7.26 -9.40
C ASP A 60 -0.43 7.78 -10.84
N ASP A 61 -0.26 9.08 -11.07
CA ASP A 61 -0.51 9.69 -12.40
C ASP A 61 0.64 9.46 -13.39
N ASN A 62 1.85 9.25 -12.86
CA ASN A 62 3.05 9.02 -13.65
C ASN A 62 3.43 7.54 -13.78
N CYS A 63 2.66 6.65 -13.15
CA CYS A 63 2.80 5.19 -13.18
C CYS A 63 4.14 4.66 -12.65
N ASN A 64 4.71 5.32 -11.63
CA ASN A 64 5.93 4.86 -10.98
C ASN A 64 5.69 3.92 -9.78
N GLY A 65 4.44 3.60 -9.49
CA GLY A 65 4.02 2.74 -8.40
C GLY A 65 3.85 3.45 -7.06
N VAL A 66 3.97 4.78 -7.02
CA VAL A 66 3.77 5.62 -5.84
C VAL A 66 2.53 6.47 -6.03
N ILE A 67 1.73 6.62 -4.98
CA ILE A 67 0.51 7.42 -5.01
C ILE A 67 0.82 8.76 -4.35
N ASP A 68 0.49 9.86 -5.02
CA ASP A 68 0.59 11.22 -4.50
C ASP A 68 2.01 11.58 -3.95
N GLU A 69 3.10 11.18 -4.60
CA GLU A 69 4.44 11.54 -4.14
C GLU A 69 4.74 13.03 -4.28
N GLY A 70 5.49 13.57 -3.31
CA GLY A 70 5.82 14.99 -3.27
C GLY A 70 4.68 15.88 -2.80
N CYS A 71 3.51 15.32 -2.48
CA CYS A 71 2.31 16.06 -2.08
C CYS A 71 2.21 16.34 -0.56
N GLY A 72 3.22 15.95 0.21
CA GLY A 72 3.20 16.13 1.67
C GLY A 72 2.23 15.20 2.40
N VAL A 73 1.81 14.11 1.75
CA VAL A 73 1.22 12.93 2.38
C VAL A 73 2.29 11.84 2.50
N CYS A 74 2.15 10.97 3.50
CA CYS A 74 3.07 9.87 3.67
C CYS A 74 2.93 8.87 2.52
N THR A 75 4.05 8.31 2.11
CA THR A 75 4.12 7.21 1.15
C THR A 75 4.91 6.06 1.76
N GLY A 76 4.65 4.85 1.28
CA GLY A 76 5.39 3.68 1.71
C GLY A 76 5.00 2.42 0.94
N PRO A 77 5.67 1.28 1.17
CA PRO A 77 5.40 0.02 0.46
C PRO A 77 3.98 -0.51 0.66
N LEU A 78 3.28 -0.04 1.69
CA LEU A 78 1.84 -0.23 1.83
C LEU A 78 1.21 1.14 2.03
N GLN A 79 0.32 1.54 1.13
CA GLN A 79 -0.40 2.83 1.20
C GLN A 79 -1.82 2.64 0.72
N PHE A 80 -2.75 3.34 1.35
CA PHE A 80 -4.17 3.39 1.03
C PHE A 80 -4.58 4.86 1.04
N ALA A 81 -5.13 5.31 -0.07
CA ALA A 81 -5.59 6.68 -0.23
C ALA A 81 -7.03 6.68 -0.73
N ALA A 82 -7.82 7.65 -0.29
CA ALA A 82 -9.16 7.89 -0.80
C ALA A 82 -9.36 9.39 -1.04
N ALA A 83 -9.78 9.77 -2.25
CA ALA A 83 -9.99 11.16 -2.64
C ALA A 83 -11.40 11.38 -3.21
N TRP A 84 -12.00 12.54 -2.95
CA TRP A 84 -13.34 12.90 -3.42
C TRP A 84 -13.49 14.41 -3.66
N SER A 85 -14.42 14.80 -4.54
CA SER A 85 -14.61 16.22 -4.89
C SER A 85 -15.68 16.93 -4.06
N GLU A 86 -16.56 16.17 -3.40
CA GLU A 86 -17.73 16.72 -2.70
C GLU A 86 -17.34 17.35 -1.36
N ALA A 87 -17.28 18.68 -1.28
CA ALA A 87 -16.87 19.40 -0.07
C ALA A 87 -17.86 19.28 1.11
N ALA A 88 -19.12 18.93 0.83
CA ALA A 88 -20.16 18.81 1.85
C ALA A 88 -20.12 17.49 2.62
N VAL A 89 -19.31 16.53 2.16
CA VAL A 89 -19.22 15.19 2.75
C VAL A 89 -17.82 14.93 3.29
N ASP A 90 -17.76 13.99 4.21
CA ASP A 90 -16.55 13.56 4.89
C ASP A 90 -16.45 12.04 4.70
N ILE A 91 -15.46 11.61 3.93
CA ILE A 91 -15.22 10.19 3.65
C ILE A 91 -14.15 9.71 4.60
N ASP A 92 -14.51 8.80 5.51
CA ASP A 92 -13.54 8.15 6.38
C ASP A 92 -12.93 6.93 5.69
N LEU A 93 -11.60 6.87 5.66
CA LEU A 93 -10.86 5.66 5.30
C LEU A 93 -10.50 4.89 6.56
N VAL A 94 -10.77 3.60 6.50
CA VAL A 94 -10.47 2.67 7.57
C VAL A 94 -9.71 1.50 7.00
N VAL A 95 -8.60 1.14 7.64
CA VAL A 95 -7.87 -0.09 7.32
C VAL A 95 -7.82 -0.99 8.54
N ILE A 96 -8.25 -2.23 8.40
CA ILE A 96 -8.08 -3.28 9.39
C ILE A 96 -6.96 -4.20 8.91
N ASP A 97 -5.91 -4.33 9.70
CA ASP A 97 -4.73 -5.11 9.37
C ASP A 97 -4.89 -6.62 9.68
N PRO A 98 -3.93 -7.49 9.31
CA PRO A 98 -4.03 -8.93 9.53
C PRO A 98 -4.14 -9.36 10.99
N THR A 99 -3.79 -8.49 11.95
CA THR A 99 -3.94 -8.75 13.39
C THR A 99 -5.33 -8.38 13.89
N GLY A 100 -6.14 -7.73 13.06
CA GLY A 100 -7.43 -7.15 13.44
C GLY A 100 -7.32 -5.74 14.01
N ALA A 101 -6.13 -5.14 14.05
CA ALA A 101 -5.96 -3.77 14.47
C ALA A 101 -6.56 -2.82 13.42
N ARG A 102 -7.33 -1.85 13.91
CA ARG A 102 -8.03 -0.86 13.08
C ARG A 102 -7.23 0.44 13.06
N VAL A 103 -7.05 1.01 11.88
CA VAL A 103 -6.44 2.33 11.65
C VAL A 103 -7.48 3.24 11.02
N ASP A 104 -7.82 4.30 11.75
CA ASP A 104 -8.80 5.34 11.38
C ASP A 104 -8.56 6.59 12.25
N SER A 105 -9.43 7.59 12.15
CA SER A 105 -9.33 8.86 12.89
C SER A 105 -9.29 8.69 14.42
N ALA A 106 -9.93 7.64 14.96
CA ALA A 106 -9.89 7.30 16.38
C ALA A 106 -8.62 6.52 16.77
N ASN A 107 -8.02 5.80 15.83
CA ASN A 107 -6.87 4.94 16.04
C ASN A 107 -5.79 5.23 14.99
N ARG A 108 -5.13 6.39 15.07
CA ARG A 108 -4.20 6.87 14.04
C ARG A 108 -2.92 6.03 13.88
N GLY A 109 -2.73 4.97 14.67
CA GLY A 109 -1.57 4.09 14.61
C GLY A 109 -0.30 4.64 15.32
N PRO A 110 0.86 3.97 15.13
CA PRO A 110 1.04 2.81 14.27
C PRO A 110 0.34 1.55 14.81
N ALA A 111 -0.33 0.81 13.93
CA ALA A 111 -0.81 -0.54 14.19
C ALA A 111 0.35 -1.55 14.22
N PRO A 112 0.15 -2.82 14.64
CA PRO A 112 1.17 -3.87 14.56
C PRO A 112 1.73 -4.08 13.14
N SER A 113 0.93 -3.85 12.10
CA SER A 113 1.39 -3.82 10.71
C SER A 113 2.28 -2.63 10.35
N GLY A 114 2.37 -1.62 11.21
CA GLY A 114 3.03 -0.34 10.98
C GLY A 114 2.21 0.66 10.19
N LEU A 115 0.93 0.38 9.93
CA LEU A 115 0.02 1.34 9.32
C LEU A 115 -0.27 2.49 10.28
N LYS A 116 -0.24 3.72 9.77
CA LYS A 116 -0.62 4.95 10.48
C LYS A 116 -1.53 5.81 9.61
N LEU A 117 -2.49 6.49 10.22
CA LEU A 117 -3.29 7.52 9.58
C LEU A 117 -2.46 8.80 9.49
N ASP A 118 -2.11 9.14 8.26
CA ASP A 118 -1.33 10.34 7.93
C ASP A 118 -2.23 11.54 7.68
N ARG A 119 -3.34 11.34 6.98
CA ARG A 119 -4.28 12.42 6.68
C ARG A 119 -5.72 12.00 6.90
N ASP A 120 -6.45 12.84 7.64
CA ASP A 120 -7.89 12.77 7.93
C ASP A 120 -8.57 14.06 7.43
N CYS A 121 -9.00 14.12 6.17
CA CYS A 121 -9.66 15.30 5.62
C CYS A 121 -11.17 15.14 5.63
N PRO A 122 -11.92 16.18 6.02
CA PRO A 122 -11.50 17.58 6.15
C PRO A 122 -11.16 18.00 7.59
N ARG A 123 -10.81 17.07 8.49
CA ARG A 123 -10.64 17.34 9.93
C ARG A 123 -9.25 17.88 10.29
N ASP A 124 -8.22 17.40 9.60
CA ASP A 124 -6.86 17.89 9.68
C ASP A 124 -6.73 19.26 8.96
N SER A 125 -5.54 19.87 9.02
CA SER A 125 -5.20 21.08 8.26
C SER A 125 -5.08 20.77 6.76
N CYS A 126 -6.23 20.58 6.10
CA CYS A 126 -6.32 20.05 4.73
C CYS A 126 -6.25 21.11 3.63
N GLY A 127 -6.34 22.41 3.95
CA GLY A 127 -6.23 23.47 2.94
C GLY A 127 -7.26 23.36 1.81
N GLY A 128 -8.45 22.83 2.10
CA GLY A 128 -9.52 22.60 1.12
C GLY A 128 -9.39 21.30 0.30
N GLN A 129 -8.38 20.47 0.60
CA GLN A 129 -8.23 19.15 -0.01
C GLN A 129 -9.11 18.11 0.69
N ASN A 130 -9.54 17.12 -0.07
CA ASN A 130 -10.40 16.03 0.38
C ASN A 130 -9.71 14.70 0.07
N ILE A 131 -8.85 14.30 1.01
CA ILE A 131 -8.09 13.06 0.94
C ILE A 131 -7.96 12.42 2.33
N GLU A 132 -8.17 11.12 2.37
CA GLU A 132 -7.72 10.27 3.47
C GLU A 132 -6.46 9.53 3.02
N ASN A 133 -5.47 9.40 3.89
CA ASN A 133 -4.25 8.65 3.59
C ASN A 133 -3.77 7.84 4.80
N ILE A 134 -3.62 6.54 4.61
CA ILE A 134 -3.03 5.60 5.56
C ILE A 134 -1.84 4.93 4.88
N CYS A 135 -0.66 4.98 5.48
CA CYS A 135 0.51 4.29 4.94
C CYS A 135 1.33 3.57 6.01
N SER A 136 2.21 2.69 5.57
CA SER A 136 3.28 2.12 6.36
C SER A 136 4.61 2.31 5.65
N GLU A 137 5.59 2.83 6.38
CA GLU A 137 6.98 2.94 5.93
C GLU A 137 7.75 1.62 6.12
N ASN A 138 7.11 0.59 6.67
CA ASN A 138 7.71 -0.73 6.82
C ASN A 138 7.95 -1.36 5.44
N LEU A 139 9.19 -1.79 5.19
CA LEU A 139 9.60 -2.43 3.94
C LEU A 139 8.98 -3.82 3.73
N ASP A 140 8.57 -4.47 4.81
CA ASP A 140 7.98 -5.81 4.80
C ASP A 140 6.64 -5.78 5.57
N PRO A 141 5.56 -5.26 4.97
CA PRO A 141 4.23 -5.28 5.60
C PRO A 141 3.77 -6.71 5.85
N PRO A 142 3.11 -7.01 7.00
CA PRO A 142 2.68 -8.36 7.30
C PRO A 142 1.75 -8.96 6.25
N ARG A 143 2.03 -10.19 5.85
CA ARG A 143 1.12 -10.95 4.97
C ARG A 143 -0.18 -11.29 5.68
N GLY A 144 -1.25 -11.42 4.90
CA GLY A 144 -2.57 -11.81 5.41
C GLY A 144 -3.69 -10.91 4.93
N ARG A 145 -4.84 -11.02 5.60
CA ARG A 145 -6.07 -10.33 5.20
C ARG A 145 -6.07 -8.90 5.70
N TYR A 146 -6.12 -7.97 4.76
CA TYR A 146 -6.46 -6.58 5.02
C TYR A 146 -7.92 -6.32 4.66
N VAL A 147 -8.56 -5.42 5.38
CA VAL A 147 -9.91 -4.93 5.07
C VAL A 147 -9.86 -3.42 4.95
N LEU A 148 -10.32 -2.89 3.83
CA LEU A 148 -10.55 -1.45 3.66
C LEU A 148 -12.03 -1.19 3.79
N GLU A 149 -12.40 -0.18 4.56
CA GLU A 149 -13.75 0.36 4.62
C GLU A 149 -13.70 1.84 4.26
N LEU A 150 -14.60 2.27 3.37
CA LEU A 150 -14.93 3.69 3.20
C LEU A 150 -16.27 3.95 3.85
N ARG A 151 -16.38 5.06 4.56
CA ARG A 151 -17.62 5.48 5.19
C ARG A 151 -17.93 6.92 4.81
N LEU A 152 -19.13 7.13 4.32
CA LEU A 152 -19.72 8.42 4.05
C LEU A 152 -20.29 8.95 5.36
N SER A 153 -19.75 10.07 5.83
CA SER A 153 -20.32 10.83 6.92
C SER A 153 -20.71 12.23 6.44
N THR A 154 -21.65 12.85 7.15
CA THR A 154 -22.26 14.11 6.75
C THR A 154 -21.89 15.20 7.73
N LYS A 155 -21.73 16.43 7.22
CA LYS A 155 -21.66 17.61 8.08
C LYS A 155 -23.08 18.16 8.29
N GLY A 156 -23.51 18.23 9.55
CA GLY A 156 -24.58 19.13 9.98
C GLY A 156 -25.97 18.89 9.38
N GLY A 157 -26.35 17.66 9.06
CA GLY A 157 -27.70 17.33 8.56
C GLY A 157 -27.98 17.81 7.12
N ALA A 158 -26.94 18.13 6.35
CA ALA A 158 -27.05 18.43 4.93
C ALA A 158 -27.55 17.20 4.14
N VAL A 159 -28.26 17.46 3.03
CA VAL A 159 -28.59 16.41 2.06
C VAL A 159 -27.28 15.89 1.46
N VAL A 160 -26.98 14.61 1.67
CA VAL A 160 -25.77 13.99 1.15
C VAL A 160 -26.00 13.66 -0.33
N PRO A 161 -25.18 14.20 -1.25
CA PRO A 161 -25.23 13.78 -2.64
C PRO A 161 -24.67 12.36 -2.76
N ASN A 162 -24.93 11.72 -3.90
CA ASN A 162 -24.11 10.59 -4.31
C ASN A 162 -22.69 11.11 -4.55
N THR A 163 -21.71 10.49 -3.90
CA THR A 163 -20.32 10.92 -3.92
C THR A 163 -19.48 9.89 -4.61
N LYS A 164 -18.76 10.32 -5.65
CA LYS A 164 -17.70 9.52 -6.26
C LYS A 164 -16.44 9.62 -5.42
N VAL A 165 -15.81 8.48 -5.16
CA VAL A 165 -14.57 8.35 -4.40
C VAL A 165 -13.57 7.58 -5.24
N ARG A 166 -12.40 8.18 -5.48
CA ARG A 166 -11.22 7.51 -6.04
C ARG A 166 -10.47 6.85 -4.90
N VAL A 167 -10.23 5.55 -4.99
CA VAL A 167 -9.39 4.80 -4.05
C VAL A 167 -8.12 4.39 -4.75
N GLY A 168 -6.99 4.62 -4.08
CA GLY A 168 -5.68 4.13 -4.47
C GLY A 168 -5.14 3.16 -3.41
N VAL A 169 -4.55 2.06 -3.87
CA VAL A 169 -3.85 1.09 -3.02
C VAL A 169 -2.47 0.85 -3.60
N ARG A 170 -1.43 1.03 -2.80
CA ARG A 170 -0.06 0.65 -3.14
C ARG A 170 0.35 -0.59 -2.37
N VAL A 171 0.95 -1.53 -3.09
CA VAL A 171 1.64 -2.69 -2.53
C VAL A 171 2.99 -2.85 -3.22
N GLY A 172 4.07 -2.64 -2.48
CA GLY A 172 5.44 -2.64 -2.98
C GLY A 172 5.67 -1.56 -4.03
N ASP A 173 5.92 -2.00 -5.26
CA ASP A 173 6.17 -1.19 -6.45
C ASP A 173 4.93 -1.08 -7.37
N LYS A 174 3.77 -1.57 -6.92
CA LYS A 174 2.53 -1.56 -7.70
C LYS A 174 1.47 -0.71 -7.03
N SER A 175 0.80 0.10 -7.84
CA SER A 175 -0.41 0.82 -7.51
C SER A 175 -1.64 0.13 -8.16
N TYR A 176 -2.77 0.22 -7.48
CA TYR A 176 -4.08 -0.27 -7.90
C TYR A 176 -5.08 0.84 -7.61
N GLY A 177 -6.06 1.06 -8.48
CA GLY A 177 -7.02 2.14 -8.31
C GLY A 177 -8.44 1.71 -8.67
N ALA A 178 -9.44 2.30 -8.02
CA ALA A 178 -10.85 2.11 -8.36
C ALA A 178 -11.66 3.38 -8.11
N ASP A 179 -12.69 3.59 -8.92
CA ASP A 179 -13.72 4.60 -8.68
C ASP A 179 -14.95 3.92 -8.08
N LEU A 180 -15.45 4.50 -6.99
CA LEU A 180 -16.59 3.99 -6.23
C LEU A 180 -17.63 5.09 -6.06
N GLU A 181 -18.86 4.70 -5.76
CA GLU A 181 -19.92 5.63 -5.39
C GLU A 181 -20.51 5.25 -4.03
N LEU A 182 -20.54 6.22 -3.12
CA LEU A 182 -21.25 6.16 -1.85
C LEU A 182 -22.47 7.10 -1.91
N SER A 183 -23.50 6.80 -1.13
CA SER A 183 -24.74 7.58 -1.09
C SER A 183 -25.43 7.39 0.26
N PRO A 184 -26.48 8.17 0.61
CA PRO A 184 -27.31 7.90 1.78
C PRO A 184 -27.89 6.48 1.87
N LEU A 185 -28.05 5.79 0.75
CA LEU A 185 -28.56 4.42 0.71
C LEU A 185 -27.44 3.37 0.82
N LYS A 186 -26.19 3.83 0.69
CA LYS A 186 -24.98 3.02 0.67
C LYS A 186 -23.85 3.86 1.28
N GLU A 187 -23.97 4.09 2.58
CA GLU A 187 -23.05 4.96 3.32
C GLU A 187 -21.71 4.29 3.60
N GLN A 188 -21.58 2.99 3.37
CA GLN A 188 -20.35 2.26 3.55
C GLN A 188 -20.10 1.34 2.37
N GLU A 189 -18.81 1.20 2.00
CA GLU A 189 -18.39 -0.01 1.33
C GLU A 189 -17.09 -0.58 1.87
N THR A 190 -16.91 -1.87 1.67
CA THR A 190 -15.81 -2.66 2.21
C THR A 190 -15.23 -3.55 1.13
N VAL A 191 -13.90 -3.62 1.06
CA VAL A 191 -13.16 -4.63 0.30
C VAL A 191 -12.20 -5.33 1.25
N SER A 192 -11.86 -6.57 0.94
CA SER A 192 -10.71 -7.22 1.55
C SER A 192 -9.77 -7.75 0.51
N PHE A 193 -8.48 -7.79 0.84
CA PHE A 193 -7.48 -8.41 0.01
C PHE A 193 -6.50 -9.21 0.84
N GLN A 194 -5.87 -10.18 0.19
CA GLN A 194 -4.80 -10.99 0.76
C GLN A 194 -3.46 -10.51 0.22
N LEU A 195 -2.54 -10.15 1.12
CA LEU A 195 -1.15 -9.84 0.81
C LEU A 195 -0.25 -11.08 0.92
#